data_AF-A0AA86XVZ5-F1
#
_entry.id   AF-A0AA86XVZ5-F1
#
_cell.length_a   1.000
_cell.length_b   1.000
_cell.length_c   1.000
_cell.angle_alpha   90.00
_cell.angle_beta   90.00
_cell.angle_gamma   90.00
#
_symmetry.space_group_name_H-M   'P 1'
#
loop_
_entity.id
_entity.type
_entity.pdbx_description
1 polymer ?
#
loop_
_entity_poly.entity_id
_entity_poly.type
_entity_poly.pdbx_seq_one_letter_code
_entity_poly.pdbx_strand_id
1 'polypeptide(L)' 'MVKLNISLRSTSVDEAIEKIASIKEAHPEDVLQIEVTILDDYLLSS' A
#
# COMPACT_ATOMS: atom_id res chain seq x y z
N MET A 1 18.96 -8.54 -5.54
CA MET A 1 17.72 -7.75 -5.52
C MET A 1 16.55 -8.69 -5.70
N VAL A 2 15.73 -8.84 -4.67
CA VAL A 2 14.47 -9.60 -4.77
C VAL A 2 13.37 -8.63 -5.18
N LYS A 3 12.46 -9.09 -6.04
CA LYS A 3 11.27 -8.32 -6.39
C LYS A 3 10.14 -8.73 -5.45
N LEU A 4 9.71 -7.79 -4.62
CA LEU A 4 8.61 -7.98 -3.67
C LEU A 4 7.34 -7.40 -4.27
N ASN A 5 6.33 -8.26 -4.45
CA ASN A 5 5.01 -7.87 -4.93
C ASN A 5 4.04 -7.88 -3.75
N ILE A 6 3.53 -6.70 -3.38
CA ILE A 6 2.73 -6.52 -2.16
C ILE A 6 1.37 -5.96 -2.56
N SER A 7 0.29 -6.61 -2.12
CA SER A 7 -1.07 -6.09 -2.28
C SER A 7 -1.50 -5.44 -0.96
N LEU A 8 -1.78 -4.13 -1.01
CA LEU A 8 -2.14 -3.33 0.14
C LEU A 8 -3.62 -2.92 0.05
N ARG A 9 -4.36 -3.13 1.14
CA ARG A 9 -5.74 -2.65 1.28
C ARG A 9 -5.78 -1.56 2.35
N SER A 10 -6.37 -0.42 2.00
CA SER A 10 -6.54 0.72 2.91
C SER A 10 -7.91 1.34 2.72
N THR A 11 -8.38 2.05 3.73
CA THR A 11 -9.67 2.76 3.71
C THR A 11 -9.52 4.21 3.26
N SER A 12 -8.29 4.72 3.23
CA SER A 12 -7.97 6.07 2.78
C SER A 12 -6.59 6.12 2.14
N VAL A 13 -6.37 7.15 1.33
CA VAL A 13 -5.08 7.39 0.65
C VAL A 13 -3.97 7.65 1.67
N ASP A 14 -4.21 8.46 2.70
CA ASP A 14 -3.24 8.74 3.76
C ASP A 14 -2.78 7.46 4.47
N GLU A 15 -3.71 6.59 4.85
CA GLU A 15 -3.41 5.28 5.47
C GLU A 15 -2.55 4.40 4.55
N ALA A 16 -2.83 4.42 3.24
CA ALA A 16 -2.00 3.68 2.28
C ALA A 16 -0.57 4.24 2.18
N ILE A 17 -0.41 5.56 2.20
CA ILE A 17 0.90 6.22 2.13
C ILE A 17 1.75 5.85 3.35
N GLU A 18 1.19 5.88 4.56
CA GLU A 18 1.91 5.51 5.79
C GLU A 18 2.37 4.05 5.74
N LYS A 19 1.49 3.14 5.33
CA LYS A 19 1.82 1.72 5.17
C LYS A 19 2.94 1.48 4.15
N ILE A 20 2.91 2.18 3.01
CA ILE A 20 3.97 2.10 1.99
C ILE A 20 5.30 2.61 2.55
N ALA A 21 5.29 3.71 3.31
CA ALA A 21 6.50 4.25 3.93
C ALA A 21 7.13 3.23 4.89
N SER A 22 6.33 2.59 5.75
CA SER A 22 6.81 1.54 6.66
C SER A 22 7.39 0.33 5.91
N ILE A 23 6.77 -0.11 4.81
CA ILE A 23 7.28 -1.22 4.00
C ILE A 23 8.62 -0.86 3.36
N LYS A 24 8.75 0.37 2.84
CA LYS A 24 9.99 0.86 2.23
C LYS A 24 11.12 0.96 3.25
N GLU A 25 10.83 1.37 4.48
CA GLU A 25 11.81 1.44 5.55
C GLU A 25 12.31 0.05 5.97
N ALA A 26 11.42 -0.95 5.99
CA ALA A 26 11.78 -2.33 6.31
C ALA A 26 12.56 -3.04 5.19
N HIS A 27 12.38 -2.63 3.92
CA HIS A 27 12.97 -3.27 2.74
C HIS A 27 13.68 -2.26 1.81
N PRO A 28 14.73 -1.56 2.27
CA PRO A 28 15.37 -0.49 1.51
C PRO A 28 16.15 -0.97 0.28
N GLU A 29 16.58 -2.24 0.25
CA GLU A 29 17.41 -2.82 -0.82
C GLU A 29 16.61 -3.63 -1.86
N ASP A 30 15.30 -3.81 -1.63
CA ASP A 30 14.43 -4.59 -2.51
C ASP A 30 13.71 -3.72 -3.55
N VAL A 31 13.40 -4.31 -4.70
CA VAL A 31 12.53 -3.67 -5.69
C VAL A 31 11.09 -3.94 -5.30
N LEU A 32 10.46 -2.93 -4.70
CA LEU A 32 9.07 -3.00 -4.24
C LEU A 32 8.10 -2.63 -5.37
N GLN A 33 7.20 -3.55 -5.70
CA GLN A 33 6.01 -3.27 -6.49
C GLN A 33 4.79 -3.43 -5.56
N ILE A 34 4.11 -2.32 -5.28
CA ILE A 34 2.99 -2.29 -4.34
C ILE A 34 1.72 -1.93 -5.11
N GLU A 35 0.75 -2.83 -5.11
CA GLU A 35 -0.59 -2.59 -5.63
C GLU A 35 -1.51 -2.19 -4.49
N VAL A 36 -2.10 -1.00 -4.58
CA VAL A 36 -2.94 -0.44 -3.52
C VAL A 36 -4.39 -0.46 -3.95
N THR A 37 -5.25 -1.05 -3.13
CA THR A 37 -6.71 -0.94 -3.25
C THR A 37 -7.23 -0.06 -2.13
N ILE A 38 -7.80 1.09 -2.50
CA ILE A 38 -8.52 1.97 -1.56
C ILE A 38 -9.99 1.55 -1.57
N LEU A 39 -10.46 1.07 -0.42
CA LEU A 39 -11.88 0.89 -0.16
C LEU A 39 -12.40 2.16 0.48
N ASP A 40 -12.78 3.12 -0.36
CA ASP A 40 -13.47 4.29 0.14
C ASP A 40 -14.89 3.88 0.53
N ASP A 41 -15.17 3.80 1.83
CA ASP A 41 -16.49 3.42 2.38
C ASP A 41 -17.61 4.37 1.86
N TYR A 42 -17.23 5.56 1.38
CA TYR A 42 -18.09 6.54 0.73
C TYR A 42 -18.68 6.06 -0.61
N LEU A 43 -18.05 5.09 -1.30
CA LEU A 43 -18.57 4.53 -2.55
C LEU A 43 -19.57 3.39 -2.33
N LEU A 44 -19.66 2.84 -1.11
CA LEU A 44 -20.65 1.82 -0.74
C LEU A 44 -21.98 2.43 -0.27
N SER A 45 -22.03 3.76 -0.16
CA SER A 45 -23.25 4.54 0.13
C SER A 45 -23.83 5.13 -1.17
N SER A 46 -24.43 4.32 -2.02
CA SER A 46 -25.32 4.76 -3.12
C SER A 46 -26.54 3.86 -3.23
#